data_AF-A0A370Q2E3-F1
#
_entry.id   AF-A0A370Q2E3-F1
#
_cell.length_a   1.000
_cell.length_b   1.000
_cell.length_c   1.000
_cell.angle_alpha   90.00
_cell.angle_beta   90.00
_cell.angle_gamma   90.00
#
_symmetry.space_group_name_H-M   'P 1'
#
loop_
_entity.id
_entity.type
_entity.pdbx_description
1 polymer ?
#
loop_
_entity_poly.entity_id
_entity_poly.type
_entity_poly.pdbx_seq_one_letter_code
_entity_poly.pdbx_strand_id
1 'polypeptide(L)'
;ALMRRAEQLSAHLSQQAVNLTDLAYTLQVGRDAMEHRLALTAESQEALVTQLRGVCDGTLTTGIWRGEVTSAPTENPAAGDALPQTLAQLWVEGFEIDWPKLYAGRQPNRLRLPTYPFARERYWFPENTTLAAGAGASLHPLVHRNISDIHAFCYDTLLTGQEWFLRDHQVMERAVLPGVAQLEWARAAVSLALGGEPDSADICLKKVVWLRQLAVAEWQKVCIELTPEDDGAMSWEIYGDEDGGEVVYSRGLAVQAVDSERPVFDTAPVAARCTEMAEGAQLYDQFARLGLNYGATMRTVQTLHGGEGIALASLASVDRRDGCQWSPALLDGALQAIAGTAREGEIALPFALREARSWSALPERPQVIVQKGTAHGASTPEWDITLVDDEGRAVMQLLGLAMRPVKPGAGLDTFPVQEN
;
A
#
# COMPACT_ATOMS: atom_id res chain seq x y z
N ALA A 1 -16.58 7.52 -21.95
CA ALA A 1 -15.34 8.02 -22.59
C ALA A 1 -15.53 9.37 -23.29
N LEU A 2 -16.56 9.54 -24.14
CA LEU A 2 -16.80 10.78 -24.91
C LEU A 2 -16.91 12.05 -24.03
N MET A 3 -17.62 11.99 -22.90
CA MET A 3 -17.75 13.13 -21.98
C MET A 3 -16.42 13.50 -21.32
N ARG A 4 -15.65 12.53 -20.78
CA ARG A 4 -14.30 12.76 -20.26
C ARG A 4 -13.38 13.45 -21.28
N ARG A 5 -13.53 13.13 -22.57
CA ARG A 5 -12.77 13.78 -23.64
C ARG A 5 -13.21 15.22 -23.87
N ALA A 6 -14.51 15.52 -23.77
CA ALA A 6 -15.03 16.89 -23.83
C ALA A 6 -14.56 17.74 -22.64
N GLU A 7 -14.52 17.17 -21.43
CA GLU A 7 -13.96 17.80 -20.22
C GLU A 7 -12.47 18.12 -20.39
N GLN A 8 -11.66 17.14 -20.82
CA GLN A 8 -10.23 17.33 -21.06
C GLN A 8 -9.95 18.41 -22.11
N LEU A 9 -10.73 18.42 -23.20
CA LEU A 9 -10.60 19.44 -24.24
C LEU A 9 -11.01 20.84 -23.71
N SER A 10 -12.10 20.92 -22.94
CA SER A 10 -12.53 22.17 -22.32
C SER A 10 -11.47 22.73 -21.36
N ALA A 11 -10.89 21.87 -20.53
CA ALA A 11 -9.81 22.24 -19.61
C ALA A 11 -8.57 22.75 -20.35
N HIS A 12 -8.14 22.05 -21.41
CA HIS A 12 -7.02 22.45 -22.24
C HIS A 12 -7.24 23.82 -22.92
N LEU A 13 -8.41 24.02 -23.53
CA LEU A 13 -8.78 25.28 -24.17
C LEU A 13 -9.02 26.42 -23.16
N SER A 14 -9.25 26.13 -21.89
CA SER A 14 -9.35 27.17 -20.84
C SER A 14 -7.98 27.72 -20.44
N GLN A 15 -6.90 26.97 -20.70
CA GLN A 15 -5.54 27.32 -20.28
C GLN A 15 -4.70 27.91 -21.41
N GLN A 16 -5.05 27.67 -22.67
CA GLN A 16 -4.25 28.06 -23.83
C GLN A 16 -5.12 28.62 -24.95
N ALA A 17 -4.77 29.81 -25.47
CA ALA A 17 -5.39 30.37 -26.66
C ALA A 17 -4.93 29.60 -27.91
N VAL A 18 -5.86 29.20 -28.76
CA VAL A 18 -5.59 28.43 -29.98
C VAL A 18 -6.27 29.04 -31.19
N ASN A 19 -5.70 28.79 -32.37
CA ASN A 19 -6.38 29.10 -33.62
C ASN A 19 -7.50 28.07 -33.86
N LEU A 20 -8.75 28.53 -34.00
CA LEU A 20 -9.91 27.65 -34.19
C LEU A 20 -9.86 26.84 -35.50
N THR A 21 -9.22 27.36 -36.54
CA THR A 21 -9.07 26.64 -37.81
C THR A 21 -8.13 25.44 -37.65
N ASP A 22 -7.00 25.65 -36.96
CA ASP A 22 -6.03 24.60 -36.65
C ASP A 22 -6.62 23.56 -35.68
N LEU A 23 -7.41 24.00 -34.69
CA LEU A 23 -8.13 23.13 -33.76
C LEU A 23 -9.15 22.25 -34.47
N ALA A 24 -10.03 22.85 -35.29
CA ALA A 24 -11.04 22.12 -36.05
C ALA A 24 -10.40 21.09 -36.97
N TYR A 25 -9.36 21.49 -37.72
CA TYR A 25 -8.62 20.60 -38.61
C TYR A 25 -8.00 19.44 -37.83
N THR A 26 -7.32 19.71 -36.72
CA THR A 26 -6.67 18.68 -35.89
C THR A 26 -7.67 17.64 -35.38
N LEU A 27 -8.86 18.07 -34.95
CA LEU A 27 -9.90 17.16 -34.47
C LEU A 27 -10.55 16.36 -35.60
N GLN A 28 -10.74 16.96 -36.78
CA GLN A 28 -11.37 16.34 -37.93
C GLN A 28 -10.49 15.28 -38.62
N VAL A 29 -9.18 15.52 -38.74
CA VAL A 29 -8.27 14.61 -39.47
C VAL A 29 -7.33 13.80 -38.57
N GLY A 30 -7.21 14.15 -37.29
CA GLY A 30 -6.17 13.61 -36.39
C GLY A 30 -6.68 12.60 -35.37
N ARG A 31 -7.92 12.11 -35.51
CA ARG A 31 -8.60 11.28 -34.52
C ARG A 31 -9.47 10.23 -35.20
N ASP A 32 -9.47 9.02 -34.67
CA ASP A 32 -10.31 7.94 -35.17
C ASP A 32 -11.80 8.25 -34.91
N ALA A 33 -12.62 8.01 -35.94
CA ALA A 33 -14.06 8.24 -35.88
C ALA A 33 -14.76 7.06 -35.21
N MET A 34 -14.88 7.11 -33.89
CA MET A 34 -15.57 6.09 -33.07
C MET A 34 -17.10 6.16 -33.20
N GLU A 35 -17.79 5.17 -32.63
CA GLU A 35 -19.25 4.99 -32.70
C GLU A 35 -20.01 6.15 -32.05
N HIS A 36 -19.63 6.56 -30.84
CA HIS A 36 -20.23 7.72 -30.18
C HIS A 36 -19.57 9.02 -30.64
N ARG A 37 -20.35 9.88 -31.29
CA ARG A 37 -19.88 11.12 -31.92
C ARG A 37 -20.53 12.35 -31.30
N LEU A 38 -19.76 13.44 -31.20
CA LEU A 38 -20.18 14.76 -30.74
C LEU A 38 -19.62 15.82 -31.68
N ALA A 39 -20.49 16.61 -32.31
CA ALA A 39 -20.10 17.76 -33.12
C ALA A 39 -20.69 19.05 -32.56
N LEU A 40 -19.87 20.11 -32.62
CA LEU A 40 -20.16 21.44 -32.13
C LEU A 40 -19.74 22.46 -33.19
N THR A 41 -20.53 23.52 -33.35
CA THR A 41 -20.16 24.69 -34.15
C THR A 41 -19.97 25.89 -33.23
N ALA A 42 -18.80 26.51 -33.30
CA ALA A 42 -18.45 27.65 -32.46
C ALA A 42 -17.72 28.73 -33.27
N GLU A 43 -18.03 29.99 -32.99
CA GLU A 43 -17.42 31.15 -33.63
C GLU A 43 -16.25 31.74 -32.81
N SER A 44 -16.12 31.32 -31.55
CA SER A 44 -15.04 31.72 -30.65
C SER A 44 -14.62 30.56 -29.73
N GLN A 45 -13.38 30.63 -29.22
CA GLN A 45 -12.87 29.65 -28.26
C GLN A 45 -13.66 29.68 -26.94
N GLU A 46 -14.07 30.86 -26.48
CA GLU A 46 -14.89 31.03 -25.27
C GLU A 46 -16.26 30.36 -25.43
N ALA A 47 -16.90 30.54 -26.60
CA ALA A 47 -18.15 29.87 -26.92
C ALA A 47 -17.98 28.35 -26.95
N LEU A 48 -16.89 27.84 -27.54
CA LEU A 48 -16.59 26.41 -27.57
C LEU A 48 -16.37 25.82 -26.17
N VAL A 49 -15.62 26.51 -25.30
CA VAL A 49 -15.39 26.07 -23.90
C VAL A 49 -16.72 25.99 -23.14
N THR A 50 -17.58 27.00 -23.33
CA THR A 50 -18.91 27.06 -22.71
C THR A 50 -19.81 25.92 -23.18
N GLN A 51 -19.85 25.68 -24.51
CA GLN A 51 -20.60 24.56 -25.09
C GLN A 51 -20.10 23.21 -24.57
N LEU A 52 -18.77 22.99 -24.51
CA LEU A 52 -18.20 21.74 -24.01
C LEU A 52 -18.57 21.48 -22.55
N ARG A 53 -18.55 22.50 -21.68
CA ARG A 53 -18.99 22.37 -20.28
C ARG A 53 -20.49 22.09 -20.20
N GLY A 54 -21.29 22.82 -20.96
CA GLY A 54 -22.74 22.62 -21.02
C GLY A 54 -23.16 21.23 -21.51
N VAL A 55 -22.38 20.62 -22.41
CA VAL A 55 -22.56 19.21 -22.82
C VAL A 55 -22.27 18.25 -21.67
N CYS A 56 -21.21 18.49 -20.90
CA CYS A 56 -20.81 17.61 -19.79
C CYS A 56 -21.82 17.70 -18.62
N ASP A 57 -22.30 18.91 -18.32
CA ASP A 57 -23.25 19.18 -17.25
C ASP A 57 -24.71 18.85 -17.65
N GLY A 58 -24.95 18.52 -18.92
CA GLY A 58 -26.29 18.23 -19.47
C GLY A 58 -27.21 19.44 -19.56
N THR A 59 -26.66 20.66 -19.50
CA THR A 59 -27.42 21.93 -19.45
C THR A 59 -27.69 22.53 -20.84
N LEU A 60 -27.00 22.04 -21.88
CA LEU A 60 -27.12 22.56 -23.25
C LEU A 60 -27.72 21.51 -24.18
N THR A 61 -28.78 21.88 -24.92
CA THR A 61 -29.53 20.96 -25.81
C THR A 61 -29.69 21.46 -27.24
N THR A 62 -29.31 22.72 -27.53
CA THR A 62 -29.42 23.35 -28.86
C THR A 62 -28.05 23.60 -29.45
N GLY A 63 -27.87 23.36 -30.76
CA GLY A 63 -26.58 23.56 -31.44
C GLY A 63 -25.52 22.50 -31.12
N ILE A 64 -25.95 21.34 -30.60
CA ILE A 64 -25.12 20.17 -30.35
C ILE A 64 -25.67 19.02 -31.21
N TRP A 65 -24.76 18.32 -31.87
CA TRP A 65 -25.07 17.10 -32.58
C TRP A 65 -24.41 15.93 -31.85
N ARG A 66 -25.20 14.94 -31.47
CA ARG A 66 -24.73 13.71 -30.85
C ARG A 66 -25.38 12.51 -31.53
N GLY A 67 -24.58 11.48 -31.80
CA GLY A 67 -25.04 10.27 -32.45
C GLY A 67 -24.25 9.05 -31.98
N GLU A 68 -24.86 7.89 -32.19
CA GLU A 68 -24.24 6.59 -32.02
C GLU A 68 -24.33 5.85 -33.35
N VAL A 69 -23.19 5.66 -33.98
CA VAL A 69 -23.07 5.04 -35.29
C VAL A 69 -22.96 3.53 -35.09
N THR A 70 -24.06 2.82 -35.32
CA THR A 70 -24.12 1.35 -35.18
C THR A 70 -23.88 0.62 -36.51
N SER A 71 -23.99 1.31 -37.65
CA SER A 71 -23.68 0.78 -38.98
C SER A 71 -23.32 1.91 -39.95
N ALA A 72 -22.48 1.62 -40.93
CA ALA A 72 -22.09 2.59 -41.95
C ALA A 72 -23.24 2.81 -42.96
N PRO A 73 -23.60 4.07 -43.28
CA PRO A 73 -24.58 4.36 -44.32
C PRO A 73 -24.13 3.84 -45.70
N THR A 74 -25.08 3.37 -46.51
CA THR A 74 -24.80 2.70 -47.81
C THR A 74 -24.50 3.67 -48.96
N GLU A 75 -24.95 4.92 -48.85
CA GLU A 75 -24.70 5.98 -49.83
C GLU A 75 -24.21 7.22 -49.12
N ASN A 76 -23.16 7.87 -49.62
CA ASN A 76 -22.62 9.09 -49.01
C ASN A 76 -23.14 10.32 -49.77
N PRO A 77 -23.94 11.21 -49.15
CA PRO A 77 -24.39 12.42 -49.81
C PRO A 77 -23.20 13.32 -50.14
N ALA A 78 -23.22 13.96 -51.32
CA ALA A 78 -22.18 14.90 -51.72
C ALA A 78 -22.18 16.11 -50.77
N ALA A 79 -21.26 16.13 -49.81
CA ALA A 79 -21.23 17.10 -48.71
C ALA A 79 -20.23 18.26 -48.90
N GLY A 80 -19.54 18.33 -50.04
CA GLY A 80 -18.37 19.19 -50.24
C GLY A 80 -18.58 20.69 -49.98
N ASP A 81 -19.80 21.20 -50.20
CA ASP A 81 -20.17 22.62 -50.03
C ASP A 81 -21.28 22.82 -48.98
N ALA A 82 -21.54 21.82 -48.12
CA ALA A 82 -22.62 21.88 -47.15
C ALA A 82 -22.31 22.84 -45.99
N LEU A 83 -23.36 23.44 -45.40
CA LEU A 83 -23.23 24.30 -44.22
C LEU A 83 -22.61 23.50 -43.04
N PRO A 84 -21.86 24.13 -42.12
CA PRO A 84 -21.24 23.45 -40.98
C PRO A 84 -22.22 22.61 -40.13
N GLN A 85 -23.46 23.07 -40.00
CA GLN A 85 -24.52 22.36 -39.27
C GLN A 85 -24.93 21.07 -40.00
N THR A 86 -24.98 21.09 -41.34
CA THR A 86 -25.27 19.92 -42.17
C THR A 86 -24.13 18.90 -42.07
N LEU A 87 -22.87 19.37 -42.10
CA LEU A 87 -21.70 18.51 -41.90
C LEU A 87 -21.69 17.88 -40.50
N ALA A 88 -22.04 18.65 -39.46
CA ALA A 88 -22.15 18.15 -38.10
C ALA A 88 -23.20 17.03 -37.98
N GLN A 89 -24.38 17.22 -38.58
CA GLN A 89 -25.45 16.22 -38.62
C GLN A 89 -25.00 14.93 -39.34
N LEU A 90 -24.49 15.06 -40.57
CA LEU A 90 -24.05 13.92 -41.36
C LEU A 90 -22.92 13.14 -40.65
N TRP A 91 -21.99 13.86 -40.02
CA TRP A 91 -20.89 13.19 -39.32
C TRP A 91 -21.37 12.38 -38.12
N VAL A 92 -22.30 12.89 -37.31
CA VAL A 92 -22.80 12.15 -36.14
C VAL A 92 -23.72 10.99 -36.52
N GLU A 93 -24.33 11.05 -37.70
CA GLU A 93 -25.11 9.95 -38.31
C GLU A 93 -24.23 8.85 -38.92
N GLY A 94 -22.92 9.07 -39.03
CA GLY A 94 -21.97 8.05 -39.47
C GLY A 94 -21.45 8.22 -40.88
N PHE A 95 -21.88 9.23 -41.63
CA PHE A 95 -21.37 9.49 -42.97
C PHE A 95 -19.89 9.90 -42.94
N GLU A 96 -19.13 9.47 -43.95
CA GLU A 96 -17.74 9.87 -44.12
C GLU A 96 -17.65 11.26 -44.74
N ILE A 97 -16.86 12.14 -44.11
CA ILE A 97 -16.65 13.49 -44.61
C ILE A 97 -15.19 13.65 -45.03
N ASP A 98 -14.98 14.11 -46.26
CA ASP A 98 -13.67 14.47 -46.77
C ASP A 98 -13.25 15.84 -46.22
N TRP A 99 -12.90 15.87 -44.94
CA TRP A 99 -12.51 17.09 -44.22
C TRP A 99 -11.42 17.90 -44.93
N PRO A 100 -10.37 17.31 -45.53
CA PRO A 100 -9.35 18.05 -46.28
C PRO A 100 -9.92 18.96 -47.39
N LYS A 101 -11.01 18.57 -48.06
CA LYS A 101 -11.60 19.37 -49.14
C LYS A 101 -12.19 20.70 -48.65
N LEU A 102 -12.64 20.77 -47.39
CA LEU A 102 -13.21 22.00 -46.81
C LEU A 102 -12.18 23.13 -46.65
N TYR A 103 -10.89 22.81 -46.67
CA TYR A 103 -9.82 23.78 -46.47
C TYR A 103 -9.25 24.36 -47.77
N ALA A 104 -9.77 23.96 -48.94
CA ALA A 104 -9.52 24.56 -50.26
C ALA A 104 -8.05 24.93 -50.55
N GLY A 105 -7.10 24.07 -50.16
CA GLY A 105 -5.66 24.27 -50.39
C GLY A 105 -4.91 25.06 -49.29
N ARG A 106 -5.59 25.50 -48.23
CA ARG A 106 -4.94 25.94 -46.99
C ARG A 106 -4.44 24.70 -46.24
N GLN A 107 -3.25 24.77 -45.65
CA GLN A 107 -2.72 23.73 -44.76
C GLN A 107 -2.74 24.24 -43.32
N PRO A 108 -3.84 24.02 -42.56
CA PRO A 108 -3.86 24.35 -41.14
C PRO A 108 -2.80 23.55 -40.38
N ASN A 109 -2.27 24.13 -39.32
CA ASN A 109 -1.29 23.44 -38.48
C ASN A 109 -1.99 22.39 -37.61
N ARG A 110 -1.29 21.28 -37.34
CA ARG A 110 -1.76 20.31 -36.35
C ARG A 110 -1.37 20.76 -34.95
N LEU A 111 -2.34 20.80 -34.03
CA LEU A 111 -2.13 21.14 -32.64
C LEU A 111 -1.86 19.90 -31.78
N ARG A 112 -1.10 20.08 -30.69
CA ARG A 112 -0.98 19.07 -29.65
C ARG A 112 -2.19 19.16 -28.73
N LEU A 113 -3.16 18.27 -28.92
CA LEU A 113 -4.37 18.17 -28.09
C LEU A 113 -4.27 16.99 -27.12
N PRO A 114 -5.03 17.00 -26.00
CA PRO A 114 -5.11 15.87 -25.08
C PRO A 114 -5.31 14.54 -25.79
N THR A 115 -4.62 13.51 -25.29
CA THR A 115 -4.71 12.14 -25.81
C THR A 115 -6.05 11.50 -25.46
N TYR A 116 -6.41 10.43 -26.17
CA TYR A 116 -7.66 9.72 -25.90
C TYR A 116 -7.65 9.13 -24.48
N PRO A 117 -8.69 9.37 -23.65
CA PRO A 117 -8.76 8.81 -22.31
C PRO A 117 -9.17 7.34 -22.36
N PHE A 118 -8.21 6.45 -22.60
CA PHE A 118 -8.42 5.00 -22.63
C PHE A 118 -9.13 4.52 -21.36
N ALA A 119 -10.03 3.55 -21.54
CA ALA A 119 -10.64 2.85 -20.43
C ALA A 119 -9.52 2.14 -19.64
N ARG A 120 -9.46 2.37 -18.33
CA ARG A 120 -8.49 1.74 -17.43
C ARG A 120 -9.02 0.38 -16.99
N GLU A 121 -9.27 -0.48 -17.95
CA GLU A 121 -9.73 -1.85 -17.71
C GLU A 121 -8.50 -2.76 -17.59
N ARG A 122 -8.50 -3.62 -16.57
CA ARG A 122 -7.40 -4.54 -16.30
C ARG A 122 -7.50 -5.75 -17.23
N TYR A 123 -6.61 -5.82 -18.21
CA TYR A 123 -6.43 -6.98 -19.08
C TYR A 123 -5.07 -7.60 -18.80
N TRP A 124 -5.06 -8.72 -18.07
CA TRP A 124 -3.85 -9.46 -17.72
C TRP A 124 -4.07 -10.94 -17.97
N PHE A 125 -2.99 -11.70 -18.14
CA PHE A 125 -3.10 -13.16 -18.19
C PHE A 125 -3.65 -13.69 -16.85
N PRO A 126 -4.45 -14.76 -16.85
CA PRO A 126 -4.70 -15.52 -15.63
C PRO A 126 -3.34 -16.02 -15.15
N GLU A 127 -2.83 -15.47 -14.05
CA GLU A 127 -1.58 -15.93 -13.44
C GLU A 127 -1.84 -17.32 -12.87
N ASN A 128 -1.56 -18.35 -13.65
CA ASN A 128 -1.32 -19.68 -13.10
C ASN A 128 -0.06 -19.55 -12.23
N THR A 129 -0.28 -19.42 -10.93
CA THR A 129 0.75 -19.37 -9.88
C THR A 129 1.41 -20.74 -9.75
N THR A 130 2.13 -21.14 -10.78
CA THR A 130 3.38 -21.89 -10.64
C THR A 130 4.49 -20.89 -10.94
N LEU A 131 4.67 -19.92 -10.04
CA LEU A 131 5.96 -19.26 -9.90
C LEU A 131 6.93 -20.32 -9.41
N ALA A 132 7.48 -21.06 -10.37
CA ALA A 132 8.75 -21.71 -10.16
C ALA A 132 9.71 -20.65 -9.61
N ALA A 133 10.23 -20.89 -8.41
CA ALA A 133 11.44 -20.27 -7.92
C ALA A 133 12.45 -20.26 -9.09
N GLY A 134 12.69 -19.07 -9.65
CA GLY A 134 13.22 -18.95 -11.00
C GLY A 134 13.76 -17.57 -11.33
N ALA A 135 14.85 -17.21 -10.65
CA ALA A 135 15.98 -16.46 -11.22
C ALA A 135 15.81 -14.96 -11.56
N GLY A 136 15.08 -14.22 -10.73
CA GLY A 136 15.60 -12.95 -10.21
C GLY A 136 15.89 -13.16 -8.73
N ALA A 137 17.10 -12.86 -8.25
CA ALA A 137 17.40 -12.99 -6.83
C ALA A 137 16.51 -12.01 -6.05
N SER A 138 15.61 -12.53 -5.21
CA SER A 138 14.88 -11.70 -4.24
C SER A 138 15.90 -10.92 -3.41
N LEU A 139 15.76 -9.60 -3.30
CA LEU A 139 16.71 -8.77 -2.55
C LEU A 139 16.72 -9.13 -1.06
N HIS A 140 15.56 -9.52 -0.54
CA HIS A 140 15.31 -9.90 0.85
C HIS A 140 14.04 -10.78 0.91
N PRO A 141 13.81 -11.62 1.95
CA PRO A 141 12.58 -12.40 2.10
C PRO A 141 11.28 -11.59 2.01
N LEU A 142 11.30 -10.36 2.52
CA LEU A 142 10.17 -9.41 2.52
C LEU A 142 10.32 -8.28 1.49
N VAL A 143 11.41 -8.21 0.72
CA VAL A 143 11.63 -7.18 -0.32
C VAL A 143 12.12 -7.89 -1.58
N HIS A 144 11.24 -8.08 -2.56
CA HIS A 144 11.57 -8.93 -3.71
C HIS A 144 12.29 -8.16 -4.81
N ARG A 145 11.73 -7.03 -5.26
CA ARG A 145 12.26 -6.27 -6.39
C ARG A 145 12.28 -4.78 -6.11
N ASN A 146 13.29 -4.11 -6.63
CA ASN A 146 13.31 -2.66 -6.72
C ASN A 146 12.51 -2.22 -7.96
N ILE A 147 11.46 -1.42 -7.74
CA ILE A 147 10.58 -0.86 -8.77
C ILE A 147 10.61 0.67 -8.75
N SER A 148 11.66 1.26 -8.16
CA SER A 148 11.84 2.70 -8.05
C SER A 148 11.88 3.35 -9.43
N ASP A 149 11.35 4.56 -9.50
CA ASP A 149 11.47 5.43 -10.67
C ASP A 149 12.10 6.78 -10.26
N ILE A 150 11.97 7.79 -11.11
CA ILE A 150 12.53 9.12 -10.84
C ILE A 150 11.77 9.89 -9.75
N HIS A 151 10.60 9.40 -9.34
CA HIS A 151 9.68 10.07 -8.42
C HIS A 151 9.72 9.45 -7.02
N ALA A 152 9.89 8.13 -6.91
CA ALA A 152 9.86 7.45 -5.62
C ALA A 152 10.85 6.29 -5.54
N PHE A 153 11.40 6.09 -4.33
CA PHE A 153 12.08 4.85 -3.97
C PHE A 153 11.03 3.83 -3.58
N CYS A 154 10.87 2.79 -4.39
CA CYS A 154 9.79 1.82 -4.20
C CYS A 154 10.29 0.39 -4.44
N TYR A 155 9.81 -0.52 -3.60
CA TYR A 155 10.06 -1.95 -3.72
C TYR A 155 8.75 -2.71 -3.66
N ASP A 156 8.69 -3.86 -4.35
CA ASP A 156 7.54 -4.75 -4.27
C ASP A 156 7.88 -6.16 -3.79
N THR A 157 6.84 -6.81 -3.27
CA THR A 157 6.82 -8.19 -2.79
C THR A 157 5.51 -8.81 -3.22
N LEU A 158 5.58 -10.02 -3.75
CA LEU A 158 4.40 -10.82 -4.03
C LEU A 158 4.23 -11.84 -2.89
N LEU A 159 3.19 -11.67 -2.09
CA LEU A 159 2.80 -12.62 -1.06
C LEU A 159 1.83 -13.62 -1.69
N THR A 160 2.04 -14.92 -1.43
CA THR A 160 1.24 -16.03 -1.95
C THR A 160 0.38 -16.69 -0.88
N GLY A 161 0.43 -16.18 0.35
CA GLY A 161 -0.23 -16.80 1.51
C GLY A 161 0.43 -18.09 1.99
N GLN A 162 1.40 -18.63 1.24
CA GLN A 162 2.12 -19.87 1.56
C GLN A 162 3.44 -19.62 2.27
N GLU A 163 3.88 -18.36 2.36
CA GLU A 163 5.05 -17.98 3.14
C GLU A 163 4.87 -18.47 4.58
N TRP A 164 5.95 -19.00 5.17
CA TRP A 164 5.89 -19.64 6.49
C TRP A 164 5.28 -18.71 7.56
N PHE A 165 5.60 -17.42 7.52
CA PHE A 165 5.08 -16.42 8.47
C PHE A 165 3.61 -16.06 8.24
N LEU A 166 3.03 -16.35 7.07
CA LEU A 166 1.60 -16.18 6.80
C LEU A 166 0.82 -17.45 7.14
N ARG A 167 1.32 -18.60 6.68
CA ARG A 167 0.72 -19.91 6.95
C ARG A 167 0.62 -20.20 8.45
N ASP A 168 1.67 -19.85 9.20
CA ASP A 168 1.79 -20.14 10.63
C ASP A 168 1.36 -18.96 11.52
N HIS A 169 0.81 -17.88 10.96
CA HIS A 169 0.22 -16.77 11.72
C HIS A 169 -1.21 -16.49 11.26
N GLN A 170 -2.17 -17.18 11.88
CA GLN A 170 -3.58 -17.06 11.53
C GLN A 170 -4.36 -16.33 12.62
N VAL A 171 -5.10 -15.29 12.24
CA VAL A 171 -5.98 -14.52 13.10
C VAL A 171 -7.40 -14.71 12.61
N MET A 172 -8.27 -15.28 13.44
CA MET A 172 -9.66 -15.60 13.08
C MET A 172 -9.75 -16.37 11.74
N GLU A 173 -8.95 -17.44 11.62
CA GLU A 173 -8.85 -18.32 10.43
C GLU A 173 -8.32 -17.64 9.15
N ARG A 174 -7.84 -16.40 9.22
CA ARG A 174 -7.21 -15.70 8.08
C ARG A 174 -5.71 -15.64 8.27
N ALA A 175 -4.94 -15.91 7.21
CA ALA A 175 -3.50 -15.69 7.18
C ALA A 175 -3.24 -14.18 7.21
N VAL A 176 -2.69 -13.68 8.31
CA VAL A 176 -2.43 -12.25 8.53
C VAL A 176 -0.93 -12.06 8.70
N LEU A 177 -0.34 -11.12 7.96
CA LEU A 177 1.07 -10.79 8.12
C LEU A 177 1.31 -10.26 9.55
N PRO A 178 2.22 -10.84 10.34
CA PRO A 178 2.57 -10.32 11.66
C PRO A 178 2.99 -8.85 11.58
N GLY A 179 2.51 -8.00 12.48
CA GLY A 179 2.86 -6.57 12.47
C GLY A 179 4.37 -6.33 12.54
N VAL A 180 5.09 -7.19 13.25
CA VAL A 180 6.56 -7.16 13.36
C VAL A 180 7.29 -7.56 12.07
N ALA A 181 6.67 -8.35 11.19
CA ALA A 181 7.25 -8.60 9.87
C ALA A 181 7.29 -7.32 9.04
N GLN A 182 6.32 -6.42 9.22
CA GLN A 182 6.33 -5.11 8.56
C GLN A 182 7.46 -4.19 9.08
N LEU A 183 7.93 -4.38 10.32
CA LEU A 183 9.11 -3.69 10.84
C LEU A 183 10.38 -4.14 10.11
N GLU A 184 10.57 -5.46 9.97
CA GLU A 184 11.70 -6.00 9.21
C GLU A 184 11.65 -5.58 7.74
N TRP A 185 10.45 -5.53 7.15
CA TRP A 185 10.23 -5.05 5.79
C TRP A 185 10.71 -3.61 5.63
N ALA A 186 10.28 -2.71 6.50
CA ALA A 186 10.72 -1.32 6.49
C ALA A 186 12.22 -1.17 6.71
N ARG A 187 12.78 -1.88 7.71
CA ARG A 187 14.22 -1.89 8.00
C ARG A 187 15.04 -2.30 6.78
N ALA A 188 14.71 -3.43 6.17
CA ALA A 188 15.42 -3.96 5.01
C ALA A 188 15.32 -3.04 3.79
N ALA A 189 14.13 -2.50 3.50
CA ALA A 189 13.92 -1.58 2.37
C ALA A 189 14.71 -0.28 2.53
N VAL A 190 14.73 0.30 3.75
CA VAL A 190 15.50 1.51 4.04
C VAL A 190 17.00 1.24 3.97
N SER A 191 17.47 0.12 4.51
CA SER A 191 18.89 -0.27 4.40
C SER A 191 19.31 -0.46 2.93
N LEU A 192 18.47 -1.11 2.11
CA LEU A 192 18.71 -1.25 0.66
C LEU A 192 18.82 0.12 -0.02
N ALA A 193 17.94 1.06 0.32
CA ALA A 193 17.95 2.41 -0.26
C ALA A 193 19.22 3.21 0.13
N LEU A 194 19.73 3.02 1.35
CA LEU A 194 20.90 3.75 1.86
C LEU A 194 22.24 3.15 1.46
N GLY A 195 22.38 1.82 1.50
CA GLY A 195 23.68 1.14 1.33
C GLY A 195 23.69 0.02 0.30
N GLY A 196 22.60 -0.18 -0.45
CA GLY A 196 22.53 -1.15 -1.56
C GLY A 196 22.36 -2.61 -1.13
N GLU A 197 22.43 -2.91 0.16
CA GLU A 197 22.24 -4.26 0.74
C GLU A 197 21.28 -4.20 1.94
N PRO A 198 20.50 -5.27 2.21
CA PRO A 198 19.46 -5.29 3.25
C PRO A 198 19.97 -5.06 4.67
N ASP A 199 21.24 -5.33 4.95
CA ASP A 199 21.83 -5.26 6.29
C ASP A 199 23.05 -4.30 6.36
N SER A 200 23.19 -3.43 5.35
CA SER A 200 24.31 -2.48 5.26
C SER A 200 24.20 -1.25 6.17
N ALA A 201 23.00 -0.95 6.68
CA ALA A 201 22.76 0.19 7.54
C ALA A 201 22.03 -0.22 8.83
N ASP A 202 22.49 0.30 9.96
CA ASP A 202 21.77 0.18 11.23
C ASP A 202 20.59 1.14 11.25
N ILE A 203 19.37 0.60 11.28
CA ILE A 203 18.13 1.38 11.20
C ILE A 203 17.39 1.36 12.53
N CYS A 204 16.91 2.53 12.95
CA CYS A 204 15.94 2.68 14.03
C CYS A 204 14.60 3.12 13.43
N LEU A 205 13.53 2.39 13.71
CA LEU A 205 12.17 2.76 13.27
C LEU A 205 11.47 3.54 14.37
N LYS A 206 10.75 4.58 13.99
CA LYS A 206 10.03 5.48 14.90
C LYS A 206 8.63 5.76 14.40
N LYS A 207 7.72 6.09 15.33
CA LYS A 207 6.35 6.50 15.04
C LYS A 207 5.62 5.55 14.08
N VAL A 208 5.78 4.24 14.32
CA VAL A 208 5.16 3.22 13.48
C VAL A 208 3.68 3.12 13.83
N VAL A 209 2.82 3.08 12.81
CA VAL A 209 1.38 2.90 12.96
C VAL A 209 0.91 1.82 11.98
N TRP A 210 0.20 0.82 12.50
CA TRP A 210 -0.52 -0.17 11.70
C TRP A 210 -1.97 0.30 11.53
N LEU A 211 -2.28 0.75 10.31
CA LEU A 211 -3.57 1.32 9.92
C LEU A 211 -4.57 0.24 9.52
N ARG A 212 -4.08 -0.86 8.93
CA ARG A 212 -4.91 -1.99 8.54
C ARG A 212 -4.13 -3.30 8.62
N GLN A 213 -4.83 -4.38 8.87
CA GLN A 213 -4.25 -5.72 8.81
C GLN A 213 -4.03 -6.12 7.35
N LEU A 214 -2.83 -6.63 7.05
CA LEU A 214 -2.52 -7.22 5.76
C LEU A 214 -2.86 -8.71 5.82
N ALA A 215 -4.05 -9.07 5.34
CA ALA A 215 -4.53 -10.45 5.31
C ALA A 215 -4.47 -10.98 3.87
N VAL A 216 -3.82 -12.12 3.66
CA VAL A 216 -3.59 -12.69 2.32
C VAL A 216 -4.40 -13.97 2.17
N ALA A 217 -5.44 -13.94 1.33
CA ALA A 217 -6.29 -15.10 1.08
C ALA A 217 -5.74 -16.02 -0.02
N GLU A 218 -5.27 -15.43 -1.13
CA GLU A 218 -4.65 -16.17 -2.24
C GLU A 218 -3.26 -15.59 -2.51
N TRP A 219 -3.20 -14.44 -3.18
CA TRP A 219 -1.97 -13.72 -3.38
C TRP A 219 -2.22 -12.22 -3.31
N GLN A 220 -1.19 -11.46 -2.95
CA GLN A 220 -1.26 -10.02 -2.93
C GLN A 220 0.10 -9.41 -3.26
N LYS A 221 0.09 -8.48 -4.22
CA LYS A 221 1.23 -7.60 -4.44
C LYS A 221 1.16 -6.48 -3.41
N VAL A 222 2.26 -6.30 -2.69
CA VAL A 222 2.42 -5.27 -1.67
C VAL A 222 3.67 -4.47 -2.00
N CYS A 223 3.56 -3.15 -1.89
CA CYS A 223 4.63 -2.21 -2.14
C CYS A 223 5.06 -1.57 -0.82
N ILE A 224 6.33 -1.20 -0.76
CA ILE A 224 6.85 -0.26 0.23
C ILE A 224 7.47 0.92 -0.52
N GLU A 225 6.97 2.12 -0.24
CA GLU A 225 7.50 3.37 -0.76
C GLU A 225 8.24 4.13 0.33
N LEU A 226 9.35 4.75 -0.03
CA LEU A 226 10.24 5.49 0.85
C LEU A 226 10.37 6.93 0.35
N THR A 227 10.13 7.89 1.24
CA THR A 227 10.25 9.32 0.96
C THR A 227 11.30 9.96 1.89
N PRO A 228 12.38 10.56 1.33
CA PRO A 228 13.36 11.28 2.14
C PRO A 228 12.75 12.52 2.79
N GLU A 229 13.07 12.75 4.07
CA GLU A 229 12.65 13.94 4.84
C GLU A 229 13.81 14.96 4.97
N ASP A 230 13.47 16.23 5.20
CA ASP A 230 14.44 17.33 5.32
C ASP A 230 15.43 17.15 6.49
N ASP A 231 15.06 16.39 7.52
CA ASP A 231 15.88 16.12 8.71
C ASP A 231 16.80 14.90 8.57
N GLY A 232 16.82 14.27 7.39
CA GLY A 232 17.60 13.06 7.10
C GLY A 232 16.91 11.77 7.53
N ALA A 233 15.68 11.82 8.05
CA ALA A 233 14.84 10.64 8.19
C ALA A 233 14.31 10.17 6.82
N MET A 234 13.79 8.95 6.80
CA MET A 234 13.07 8.37 5.66
C MET A 234 11.68 8.00 6.15
N SER A 235 10.64 8.65 5.64
CA SER A 235 9.27 8.15 5.83
C SER A 235 9.03 6.96 4.93
N TRP A 236 8.20 6.03 5.40
CA TRP A 236 7.87 4.83 4.67
C TRP A 236 6.40 4.47 4.82
N GLU A 237 5.80 3.95 3.74
CA GLU A 237 4.44 3.44 3.71
C GLU A 237 4.41 2.07 3.04
N ILE A 238 3.75 1.11 3.67
CA ILE A 238 3.47 -0.21 3.11
C ILE A 238 2.02 -0.23 2.66
N TYR A 239 1.79 -0.48 1.37
CA TYR A 239 0.46 -0.43 0.76
C TYR A 239 0.25 -1.55 -0.26
N GLY A 240 -1.00 -1.78 -0.63
CA GLY A 240 -1.40 -2.76 -1.64
C GLY A 240 -2.72 -2.38 -2.28
N ASP A 241 -3.13 -3.18 -3.27
CA ASP A 241 -4.44 -3.03 -3.92
C ASP A 241 -5.44 -3.95 -3.23
N GLU A 242 -6.57 -3.39 -2.79
CA GLU A 242 -7.75 -4.12 -2.36
C GLU A 242 -8.99 -3.56 -3.06
N ASP A 243 -9.82 -4.44 -3.62
CA ASP A 243 -11.06 -4.09 -4.33
C ASP A 243 -10.90 -2.99 -5.41
N GLY A 244 -9.70 -2.89 -6.02
CA GLY A 244 -9.39 -1.89 -7.06
C GLY A 244 -9.03 -0.51 -6.50
N GLY A 245 -8.75 -0.40 -5.21
CA GLY A 245 -8.26 0.80 -4.54
C GLY A 245 -6.96 0.55 -3.79
N GLU A 246 -6.11 1.57 -3.73
CA GLU A 246 -4.90 1.53 -2.92
C GLU A 246 -5.23 1.65 -1.43
N VAL A 247 -4.64 0.79 -0.62
CA VAL A 247 -4.83 0.72 0.82
C VAL A 247 -3.48 0.71 1.52
N VAL A 248 -3.29 1.64 2.46
CA VAL A 248 -2.09 1.69 3.31
C VAL A 248 -2.29 0.79 4.53
N TYR A 249 -1.38 -0.16 4.72
CA TYR A 249 -1.37 -1.09 5.85
C TYR A 249 -0.65 -0.52 7.05
N SER A 250 0.51 0.08 6.82
CA SER A 250 1.31 0.69 7.88
C SER A 250 2.22 1.77 7.34
N ARG A 251 2.67 2.63 8.24
CA ARG A 251 3.64 3.67 7.96
C ARG A 251 4.48 4.00 9.17
N GLY A 252 5.60 4.67 8.95
CA GLY A 252 6.45 5.17 10.02
C GLY A 252 7.61 6.01 9.49
N LEU A 253 8.55 6.26 10.39
CA LEU A 253 9.82 6.90 10.08
C LEU A 253 10.95 5.91 10.31
N ALA A 254 11.99 6.00 9.51
CA ALA A 254 13.25 5.31 9.70
C ALA A 254 14.36 6.34 9.79
N VAL A 255 15.27 6.15 10.74
CA VAL A 255 16.48 6.97 10.89
C VAL A 255 17.68 6.04 11.00
N GLN A 256 18.83 6.49 10.51
CA GLN A 256 20.07 5.77 10.78
C GLN A 256 20.32 5.78 12.29
N ALA A 257 20.55 4.61 12.86
CA ALA A 257 20.81 4.47 14.28
C ALA A 257 22.13 5.16 14.63
N VAL A 258 22.10 5.96 15.69
CA VAL A 258 23.34 6.49 16.29
C VAL A 258 23.95 5.38 17.13
N ASP A 259 25.26 5.17 17.01
CA ASP A 259 25.96 4.24 17.88
C ASP A 259 25.80 4.66 19.35
N SER A 260 25.39 3.71 20.20
CA SER A 260 25.23 3.96 21.62
C SER A 260 25.54 2.71 22.42
N GLU A 261 25.90 2.89 23.69
CA GLU A 261 26.00 1.77 24.62
C GLU A 261 24.70 0.97 24.67
N ARG A 262 24.87 -0.35 24.80
CA ARG A 262 23.78 -1.31 24.96
C ARG A 262 23.36 -1.31 26.43
N PRO A 263 22.09 -1.00 26.74
CA PRO A 263 21.62 -1.10 28.11
C PRO A 263 21.73 -2.54 28.63
N VAL A 264 21.98 -2.70 29.93
CA VAL A 264 22.00 -4.00 30.61
C VAL A 264 20.80 -4.10 31.54
N PHE A 265 20.10 -5.21 31.48
CA PHE A 265 18.93 -5.51 32.29
C PHE A 265 19.19 -6.73 33.17
N ASP A 266 18.91 -6.58 34.46
CA ASP A 266 18.87 -7.71 35.38
C ASP A 266 17.47 -8.35 35.34
N THR A 267 17.41 -9.63 34.95
CA THR A 267 16.16 -10.37 34.87
C THR A 267 15.71 -10.93 36.21
N ALA A 268 16.57 -10.99 37.23
CA ALA A 268 16.19 -11.53 38.55
C ALA A 268 15.11 -10.70 39.27
N PRO A 269 15.18 -9.34 39.31
CA PRO A 269 14.11 -8.51 39.84
C PRO A 269 12.79 -8.63 39.08
N VAL A 270 12.86 -8.86 37.76
CA VAL A 270 11.68 -9.08 36.90
C VAL A 270 11.04 -10.42 37.26
N ALA A 271 11.83 -11.48 37.32
CA ALA A 271 11.37 -12.83 37.68
C ALA A 271 10.73 -12.86 39.07
N ALA A 272 11.32 -12.17 40.06
CA ALA A 272 10.79 -12.10 41.42
C ALA A 272 9.40 -11.43 41.53
N ARG A 273 9.02 -10.61 40.54
CA ARG A 273 7.69 -9.97 40.44
C ARG A 273 6.68 -10.80 39.67
N CYS A 274 7.10 -11.88 39.01
CA CYS A 274 6.22 -12.78 38.31
C CYS A 274 5.67 -13.83 39.29
N THR A 275 4.35 -13.92 39.39
CA THR A 275 3.64 -14.82 40.33
C THR A 275 3.02 -16.03 39.62
N GLU A 276 2.90 -15.98 38.30
CA GLU A 276 2.33 -17.04 37.47
C GLU A 276 3.37 -17.56 36.49
N MET A 277 3.21 -18.82 36.08
CA MET A 277 4.08 -19.48 35.10
C MET A 277 3.21 -20.31 34.15
N ALA A 278 3.49 -20.17 32.86
CA ALA A 278 2.90 -20.97 31.81
C ALA A 278 4.00 -21.54 30.90
N GLU A 279 3.84 -22.80 30.50
CA GLU A 279 4.63 -23.37 29.42
C GLU A 279 4.11 -22.87 28.07
N GLY A 280 5.01 -22.77 27.08
CA GLY A 280 4.64 -22.33 25.73
C GLY A 280 3.46 -23.11 25.15
N ALA A 281 3.41 -24.43 25.34
CA ALA A 281 2.30 -25.26 24.88
C ALA A 281 0.94 -24.77 25.42
N GLN A 282 0.86 -24.45 26.71
CA GLN A 282 -0.36 -23.97 27.37
C GLN A 282 -0.76 -22.59 26.85
N LEU A 283 0.23 -21.70 26.65
CA LEU A 283 0.01 -20.37 26.09
C LEU A 283 -0.59 -20.45 24.67
N TYR A 284 -0.05 -21.32 23.82
CA TYR A 284 -0.56 -21.49 22.46
C TYR A 284 -1.95 -22.14 22.42
N ASP A 285 -2.26 -23.06 23.34
CA ASP A 285 -3.62 -23.60 23.50
C ASP A 285 -4.62 -22.52 23.93
N GLN A 286 -4.17 -21.52 24.70
CA GLN A 286 -4.99 -20.36 25.06
C GLN A 286 -5.20 -19.43 23.86
N PHE A 287 -4.15 -19.12 23.10
CA PHE A 287 -4.26 -18.31 21.88
C PHE A 287 -5.22 -18.93 20.86
N ALA A 288 -5.14 -20.25 20.64
CA ALA A 288 -6.02 -20.95 19.71
C ALA A 288 -7.51 -20.82 20.10
N ARG A 289 -7.84 -20.89 21.40
CA ARG A 289 -9.22 -20.68 21.90
C ARG A 289 -9.73 -19.26 21.69
N LEU A 290 -8.83 -18.29 21.64
CA LEU A 290 -9.17 -16.90 21.37
C LEU A 290 -9.34 -16.64 19.87
N GLY A 291 -8.78 -17.48 18.99
CA GLY A 291 -8.79 -17.32 17.54
C GLY A 291 -7.43 -16.92 16.95
N LEU A 292 -6.35 -16.98 17.73
CA LEU A 292 -4.96 -16.80 17.28
C LEU A 292 -4.30 -18.17 17.10
N ASN A 293 -4.25 -18.65 15.87
CA ASN A 293 -3.69 -19.96 15.54
C ASN A 293 -2.26 -19.80 15.02
N TYR A 294 -1.31 -20.19 15.87
CA TYR A 294 0.12 -20.18 15.53
C TYR A 294 0.57 -21.55 15.05
N GLY A 295 1.18 -21.61 13.88
CA GLY A 295 1.86 -22.79 13.36
C GLY A 295 3.26 -22.97 13.96
N ALA A 296 3.91 -24.10 13.67
CA ALA A 296 5.14 -24.52 14.32
C ALA A 296 6.27 -23.47 14.25
N THR A 297 6.40 -22.73 13.14
CA THR A 297 7.48 -21.75 12.97
C THR A 297 7.27 -20.47 13.78
N MET A 298 6.03 -20.17 14.17
CA MET A 298 5.66 -18.97 14.95
C MET A 298 5.50 -19.28 16.45
N ARG A 299 5.70 -20.53 16.87
CA ARG A 299 5.60 -20.97 18.26
C ARG A 299 6.93 -20.90 19.00
N THR A 300 7.47 -19.68 19.17
CA THR A 300 8.81 -19.46 19.73
C THR A 300 8.86 -19.41 21.26
N VAL A 301 7.75 -19.08 21.94
CA VAL A 301 7.70 -18.97 23.41
C VAL A 301 7.87 -20.36 24.04
N GLN A 302 8.90 -20.51 24.87
CA GLN A 302 9.19 -21.74 25.62
C GLN A 302 8.55 -21.68 27.01
N THR A 303 8.78 -20.59 27.73
CA THR A 303 8.22 -20.33 29.05
C THR A 303 7.81 -18.88 29.17
N LEU A 304 6.75 -18.63 29.93
CA LEU A 304 6.23 -17.31 30.24
C LEU A 304 5.99 -17.21 31.75
N HIS A 305 6.70 -16.30 32.40
CA HIS A 305 6.44 -15.91 33.78
C HIS A 305 5.70 -14.58 33.78
N GLY A 306 4.53 -14.54 34.41
CA GLY A 306 3.62 -13.40 34.38
C GLY A 306 3.41 -12.74 35.75
N GLY A 307 3.16 -11.44 35.75
CA GLY A 307 2.85 -10.63 36.92
C GLY A 307 2.08 -9.36 36.54
N GLU A 308 1.69 -8.55 37.52
CA GLU A 308 0.91 -7.35 37.25
C GLU A 308 1.73 -6.32 36.45
N GLY A 309 1.37 -6.14 35.17
CA GLY A 309 2.04 -5.20 34.27
C GLY A 309 3.49 -5.56 33.90
N ILE A 310 3.91 -6.80 34.15
CA ILE A 310 5.27 -7.27 33.89
C ILE A 310 5.25 -8.74 33.47
N ALA A 311 6.15 -9.13 32.56
CA ALA A 311 6.37 -10.53 32.21
C ALA A 311 7.83 -10.78 31.85
N LEU A 312 8.25 -12.03 32.04
CA LEU A 312 9.55 -12.55 31.60
C LEU A 312 9.33 -13.84 30.80
N ALA A 313 9.69 -13.83 29.53
CA ALA A 313 9.59 -14.99 28.65
C ALA A 313 10.97 -15.49 28.21
N SER A 314 11.07 -16.78 27.96
CA SER A 314 12.19 -17.36 27.20
C SER A 314 11.67 -17.80 25.84
N LEU A 315 12.36 -17.37 24.77
CA LEU A 315 12.04 -17.80 23.42
C LEU A 315 13.08 -18.79 22.91
N ALA A 316 12.73 -19.53 21.87
CA ALA A 316 13.67 -20.26 21.04
C ALA A 316 13.29 -20.10 19.57
N SER A 317 14.26 -19.77 18.73
CA SER A 317 14.09 -19.78 17.28
C SER A 317 13.86 -21.21 16.78
N VAL A 318 12.90 -21.37 15.89
CA VAL A 318 12.51 -22.67 15.31
C VAL A 318 13.24 -22.93 13.98
N ASP A 319 13.64 -21.88 13.26
CA ASP A 319 14.46 -21.97 12.04
C ASP A 319 15.42 -20.79 11.93
N ARG A 320 16.69 -21.06 11.61
CA ARG A 320 17.79 -20.08 11.52
C ARG A 320 17.94 -19.46 10.13
N ARG A 321 17.14 -19.88 9.16
CA ARG A 321 17.31 -19.56 7.73
C ARG A 321 16.16 -18.74 7.17
N ASP A 322 15.51 -17.93 8.00
CA ASP A 322 14.46 -17.03 7.54
C ASP A 322 15.01 -15.90 6.66
N GLY A 323 16.31 -15.58 6.78
CA GLY A 323 16.99 -14.56 5.98
C GLY A 323 16.72 -13.13 6.45
N CYS A 324 16.08 -12.97 7.61
CA CYS A 324 15.72 -11.69 8.20
C CYS A 324 16.68 -11.31 9.32
N GLN A 325 17.06 -10.04 9.42
CA GLN A 325 17.85 -9.55 10.56
C GLN A 325 16.97 -9.47 11.82
N TRP A 326 15.75 -8.94 11.68
CA TRP A 326 14.73 -8.98 12.70
C TRP A 326 13.75 -10.12 12.41
N SER A 327 14.08 -11.31 12.90
CA SER A 327 13.27 -12.53 12.72
C SER A 327 11.81 -12.29 13.13
N PRO A 328 10.84 -12.39 12.19
CA PRO A 328 9.43 -12.18 12.50
C PRO A 328 8.90 -13.13 13.59
N ALA A 329 9.40 -14.36 13.65
CA ALA A 329 8.97 -15.36 14.63
C ALA A 329 9.41 -15.01 16.07
N LEU A 330 10.65 -14.54 16.25
CA LEU A 330 11.15 -14.12 17.56
C LEU A 330 10.50 -12.82 18.02
N LEU A 331 10.34 -11.86 17.11
CA LEU A 331 9.67 -10.60 17.45
C LEU A 331 8.20 -10.81 17.77
N ASP A 332 7.49 -11.66 17.04
CA ASP A 332 6.09 -11.96 17.35
C ASP A 332 5.98 -12.74 18.66
N GLY A 333 6.91 -13.66 18.94
CA GLY A 333 7.04 -14.29 20.26
C GLY A 333 7.25 -13.30 21.40
N ALA A 334 8.00 -12.22 21.15
CA ALA A 334 8.19 -11.16 22.13
C ALA A 334 6.90 -10.36 22.37
N LEU A 335 6.09 -10.14 21.32
CA LEU A 335 4.73 -9.58 21.45
C LEU A 335 3.78 -10.52 22.19
N GLN A 336 3.84 -11.83 21.91
CA GLN A 336 3.02 -12.85 22.59
C GLN A 336 3.26 -12.85 24.11
N ALA A 337 4.47 -12.52 24.57
CA ALA A 337 4.80 -12.40 25.99
C ALA A 337 4.00 -11.32 26.75
N ILE A 338 3.35 -10.37 26.05
CA ILE A 338 2.40 -9.42 26.65
C ILE A 338 1.25 -10.13 27.37
N ALA A 339 0.88 -11.33 26.93
CA ALA A 339 -0.14 -12.14 27.59
C ALA A 339 0.15 -12.37 29.08
N GLY A 340 1.43 -12.37 29.48
CA GLY A 340 1.86 -12.56 30.87
C GLY A 340 1.62 -11.35 31.79
N THR A 341 1.24 -10.17 31.27
CA THR A 341 1.12 -8.96 32.09
C THR A 341 -0.22 -8.80 32.83
N ALA A 342 -0.96 -9.91 33.05
CA ALA A 342 -2.31 -9.95 33.63
C ALA A 342 -3.42 -9.24 32.81
N ARG A 343 -3.40 -9.34 31.47
CA ARG A 343 -4.51 -8.89 30.62
C ARG A 343 -5.65 -9.93 30.60
N GLU A 344 -6.89 -9.46 30.66
CA GLU A 344 -8.06 -10.32 30.45
C GLU A 344 -8.33 -10.59 28.96
N GLY A 345 -8.39 -11.87 28.59
CA GLY A 345 -9.41 -12.50 27.74
C GLY A 345 -9.65 -12.08 26.29
N GLU A 346 -9.01 -11.04 25.76
CA GLU A 346 -9.30 -10.52 24.41
C GLU A 346 -8.10 -10.58 23.47
N ILE A 347 -8.35 -10.92 22.20
CA ILE A 347 -7.35 -10.74 21.14
C ILE A 347 -7.07 -9.26 21.00
N ALA A 348 -5.81 -8.89 21.04
CA ALA A 348 -5.35 -7.57 20.64
C ALA A 348 -4.20 -7.69 19.64
N LEU A 349 -4.17 -6.78 18.67
CA LEU A 349 -3.12 -6.70 17.66
C LEU A 349 -2.33 -5.38 17.80
N PRO A 350 -1.08 -5.35 17.30
CA PRO A 350 -0.29 -4.13 17.24
C PRO A 350 -1.04 -3.02 16.50
N PHE A 351 -1.02 -1.82 17.08
CA PHE A 351 -1.63 -0.63 16.49
C PHE A 351 -0.62 0.50 16.29
N ALA A 352 0.22 0.77 17.28
CA ALA A 352 1.26 1.77 17.17
C ALA A 352 2.51 1.33 17.93
N LEU A 353 3.67 1.79 17.50
CA LEU A 353 4.95 1.58 18.17
C LEU A 353 5.75 2.87 18.10
N ARG A 354 6.18 3.38 19.26
CA ARG A 354 6.97 4.61 19.32
C ARG A 354 8.35 4.41 18.71
N GLU A 355 9.01 3.30 19.03
CA GLU A 355 10.40 3.06 18.61
C GLU A 355 10.74 1.56 18.54
N ALA A 356 11.42 1.14 17.47
CA ALA A 356 12.08 -0.16 17.34
C ALA A 356 13.58 0.05 17.10
N ARG A 357 14.42 -0.54 17.95
CA ARG A 357 15.87 -0.43 17.85
C ARG A 357 16.56 -1.73 18.17
N SER A 358 17.53 -2.12 17.35
CA SER A 358 18.45 -3.24 17.59
C SER A 358 19.89 -2.77 17.75
N TRP A 359 20.68 -3.50 18.52
CA TRP A 359 22.13 -3.30 18.65
C TRP A 359 22.95 -4.47 18.11
N SER A 360 22.33 -5.63 17.90
CA SER A 360 22.95 -6.80 17.27
C SER A 360 21.89 -7.73 16.69
N ALA A 361 22.33 -8.77 15.98
CA ALA A 361 21.46 -9.86 15.54
C ALA A 361 20.75 -10.51 16.75
N LEU A 362 19.51 -10.95 16.52
CA LEU A 362 18.72 -11.67 17.52
C LEU A 362 19.38 -13.03 17.84
N PRO A 363 19.62 -13.35 19.13
CA PRO A 363 20.15 -14.66 19.50
C PRO A 363 19.08 -15.74 19.27
N GLU A 364 19.51 -17.01 19.26
CA GLU A 364 18.56 -18.13 19.09
C GLU A 364 17.60 -18.28 20.27
N ARG A 365 18.04 -17.89 21.47
CA ARG A 365 17.29 -18.11 22.72
C ARG A 365 17.25 -16.83 23.58
N PRO A 366 16.64 -15.74 23.09
CA PRO A 366 16.57 -14.51 23.86
C PRO A 366 15.68 -14.70 25.09
N GLN A 367 16.00 -13.96 26.15
CA GLN A 367 15.03 -13.64 27.19
C GLN A 367 14.30 -12.35 26.80
N VAL A 368 13.01 -12.28 27.12
CA VAL A 368 12.15 -11.14 26.80
C VAL A 368 11.58 -10.59 28.07
N ILE A 369 11.85 -9.32 28.32
CA ILE A 369 11.27 -8.54 29.42
C ILE A 369 10.14 -7.70 28.84
N VAL A 370 8.94 -7.83 29.39
CA VAL A 370 7.79 -6.98 29.05
C VAL A 370 7.41 -6.15 30.26
N GLN A 371 7.22 -4.85 30.08
CA GLN A 371 6.77 -3.92 31.13
C GLN A 371 5.69 -3.00 30.58
N LYS A 372 4.77 -2.53 31.43
CA LYS A 372 3.85 -1.44 31.07
C LYS A 372 4.67 -0.19 30.69
N GLY A 373 4.31 0.41 29.56
CA GLY A 373 4.94 1.60 29.03
C GLY A 373 4.79 2.81 29.97
N THR A 374 5.70 3.76 29.80
CA THR A 374 5.83 4.95 30.66
C THR A 374 4.79 6.05 30.41
N ALA A 375 3.99 5.96 29.34
CA ALA A 375 2.92 6.90 29.04
C ALA A 375 1.71 6.71 29.98
N HIS A 376 1.81 7.23 31.20
CA HIS A 376 0.69 7.38 32.12
C HIS A 376 -0.32 8.39 31.57
N GLY A 377 -1.44 7.93 31.01
CA GLY A 377 -2.60 8.81 30.71
C GLY A 377 -3.33 8.58 29.39
N ALA A 378 -2.89 7.68 28.51
CA ALA A 378 -3.63 7.38 27.28
C ALA A 378 -4.80 6.42 27.55
N SER A 379 -5.90 6.56 26.81
CA SER A 379 -7.03 5.61 26.78
C SER A 379 -6.63 4.21 26.27
N THR A 380 -5.40 4.05 25.75
CA THR A 380 -4.89 2.82 25.17
C THR A 380 -3.67 2.35 25.97
N PRO A 381 -3.63 1.10 26.47
CA PRO A 381 -2.48 0.57 27.19
C PRO A 381 -1.27 0.37 26.26
N GLU A 382 -0.09 0.65 26.78
CA GLU A 382 1.20 0.53 26.09
C GLU A 382 2.16 -0.41 26.83
N TRP A 383 3.08 -1.03 26.08
CA TRP A 383 4.13 -1.90 26.60
C TRP A 383 5.50 -1.54 26.04
N ASP A 384 6.51 -1.69 26.87
CA ASP A 384 7.91 -1.70 26.48
C ASP A 384 8.41 -3.15 26.53
N ILE A 385 9.01 -3.61 25.44
CA ILE A 385 9.52 -4.98 25.27
C ILE A 385 11.01 -4.91 25.01
N THR A 386 11.80 -5.64 25.78
CA THR A 386 13.25 -5.72 25.63
C THR A 386 13.66 -7.18 25.46
N LEU A 387 14.34 -7.49 24.36
CA LEU A 387 15.01 -8.76 24.12
C LEU A 387 16.46 -8.64 24.59
N VAL A 388 16.90 -9.56 25.45
CA VAL A 388 18.25 -9.58 26.01
C VAL A 388 19.00 -10.87 25.69
N ASP A 389 20.33 -10.78 25.66
CA ASP A 389 21.23 -11.93 25.58
C ASP A 389 21.41 -12.63 26.95
N ASP A 390 22.22 -13.69 26.99
CA ASP A 390 22.47 -14.49 28.21
C ASP A 390 23.15 -13.67 29.33
N GLU A 391 23.79 -12.56 28.98
CA GLU A 391 24.40 -11.62 29.93
C GLU A 391 23.48 -10.44 30.29
N GLY A 392 22.22 -10.44 29.83
CA GLY A 392 21.24 -9.39 30.11
C GLY A 392 21.43 -8.12 29.30
N ARG A 393 22.33 -8.10 28.30
CA ARG A 393 22.51 -6.92 27.43
C ARG A 393 21.37 -6.86 26.43
N ALA A 394 20.84 -5.67 26.21
CA ALA A 394 19.79 -5.44 25.22
C ALA A 394 20.30 -5.75 23.81
N VAL A 395 19.59 -6.65 23.15
CA VAL A 395 19.77 -6.96 21.73
C VAL A 395 18.81 -6.12 20.90
N MET A 396 17.56 -6.00 21.36
CA MET A 396 16.52 -5.22 20.69
C MET A 396 15.50 -4.69 21.69
N GLN A 397 14.95 -3.51 21.40
CA GLN A 397 13.86 -2.89 22.13
C GLN A 397 12.73 -2.48 21.20
N LEU A 398 11.50 -2.74 21.64
CA LEU A 398 10.26 -2.22 21.09
C LEU A 398 9.61 -1.38 22.19
N LEU A 399 9.62 -0.06 22.04
CA LEU A 399 9.15 0.87 23.06
C LEU A 399 7.84 1.53 22.66
N GLY A 400 6.94 1.71 23.63
CA GLY A 400 5.63 2.33 23.44
C GLY A 400 4.75 1.55 22.45
N LEU A 401 4.74 0.23 22.55
CA LEU A 401 3.87 -0.63 21.74
C LEU A 401 2.43 -0.54 22.28
N ALA A 402 1.54 0.02 21.49
CA ALA A 402 0.11 0.04 21.74
C ALA A 402 -0.57 -1.14 21.05
N MET A 403 -1.44 -1.85 21.78
CA MET A 403 -2.19 -3.00 21.29
C MET A 403 -3.69 -2.70 21.35
N ARG A 404 -4.42 -2.93 20.25
CA ARG A 404 -5.87 -2.69 20.20
C ARG A 404 -6.67 -3.99 20.10
N PRO A 405 -7.75 -4.16 20.87
CA PRO A 405 -8.63 -5.32 20.78
C PRO A 405 -9.22 -5.51 19.37
N VAL A 406 -9.36 -6.76 18.95
CA VAL A 406 -10.07 -7.16 17.73
C VAL A 406 -11.52 -7.45 18.09
N LYS A 407 -12.46 -6.66 17.57
CA LYS A 407 -13.89 -6.89 17.82
C LYS A 407 -14.39 -8.09 17.01
N PRO A 408 -15.06 -9.08 17.63
CA PRO A 408 -15.72 -10.15 16.89
C PRO A 408 -16.79 -9.57 15.94
N GLY A 409 -16.70 -9.88 14.64
CA GLY A 409 -17.70 -9.49 13.64
C GLY A 409 -17.59 -8.08 13.07
N ALA A 410 -16.68 -7.23 13.57
CA ALA A 410 -16.23 -6.08 12.78
C ALA A 410 -15.30 -6.63 11.70
N GLY A 411 -15.54 -6.30 10.41
CA GLY A 411 -14.59 -6.66 9.36
C GLY A 411 -13.19 -6.26 9.78
N LEU A 412 -12.18 -7.08 9.44
CA LEU A 412 -10.76 -6.83 9.78
C LEU A 412 -10.19 -5.59 9.04
N ASP A 413 -11.06 -4.77 8.47
CA ASP A 413 -10.84 -3.93 7.31
C ASP A 413 -10.65 -2.46 7.65
N THR A 414 -10.99 -2.00 8.85
CA THR A 414 -10.70 -0.62 9.23
C THR A 414 -10.47 -0.47 10.72
N PHE A 415 -9.32 0.07 11.03
CA PHE A 415 -9.12 0.76 12.28
C PHE A 415 -9.48 2.24 12.06
N PRO A 416 -10.41 2.81 12.84
CA PRO A 416 -10.68 4.24 12.72
C PRO A 416 -9.40 5.00 13.09
N VAL A 417 -8.85 5.72 12.11
CA VAL A 417 -7.81 6.72 12.32
C VAL A 417 -8.49 7.87 13.06
N GLN A 418 -8.20 8.03 14.35
CA GLN A 418 -8.38 9.33 14.97
C GLN A 418 -7.17 10.15 14.55
N GLU A 419 -7.39 11.10 13.64
CA GLU A 419 -6.49 12.24 13.47
C GLU A 419 -6.38 12.93 14.84
N ASN A 420 -5.18 12.91 15.42
CA ASN A 420 -4.78 13.81 16.50
C ASN A 420 -3.38 14.32 16.19
#